data_AF-A0A9E5Z1C7-F1
#
_entry.id   AF-A0A9E5Z1C7-F1
#
_cell.length_a   1.000
_cell.length_b   1.000
_cell.length_c   1.000
_cell.angle_alpha   90.00
_cell.angle_beta   90.00
_cell.angle_gamma   90.00
#
_symmetry.space_group_name_H-M   'P 1'
#
loop_
_entity.id
_entity.type
_entity.pdbx_description
1 polymer ?
#
loop_
_entity_poly.entity_id
_entity_poly.type
_entity_poly.pdbx_seq_one_letter_code
_entity_poly.pdbx_strand_id
1 'polypeptide(L)' 'MAASRQVNKKSKYSIFSLMRNALSYHENWEQQWRSPDPKPAYDVIIVGGGGHGLATAYYLAK' A
#
# COMPACT_ATOMS: atom_id res chain seq x y z
N MET A 1 -10.66 33.41 -4.08
CA MET A 1 -11.00 32.32 -3.13
C MET A 1 -11.51 31.14 -3.94
N ALA A 2 -11.12 29.88 -3.81
CA ALA A 2 -9.98 29.17 -3.26
C ALA A 2 -10.22 27.71 -3.69
N ALA A 3 -9.27 27.06 -4.37
CA ALA A 3 -9.06 25.61 -4.40
C ALA A 3 -8.00 25.26 -5.44
N SER A 4 -6.74 25.45 -5.06
CA SER A 4 -5.57 24.93 -5.75
C SER A 4 -5.68 23.40 -5.85
N ARG A 5 -5.79 22.88 -7.08
CA ARG A 5 -5.63 21.45 -7.38
C ARG A 5 -4.23 21.01 -6.93
N GLN A 6 -4.16 20.31 -5.81
CA GLN A 6 -2.93 19.71 -5.30
C GLN A 6 -2.44 18.65 -6.29
N VAL A 7 -1.24 18.88 -6.83
CA VAL A 7 -0.51 17.97 -7.69
C VAL A 7 -0.21 16.70 -6.90
N ASN A 8 -0.82 15.58 -7.29
CA ASN A 8 -0.54 14.27 -6.72
C ASN A 8 0.89 13.85 -7.11
N LYS A 9 1.85 14.09 -6.21
CA LYS A 9 3.24 13.64 -6.35
C LYS A 9 3.27 12.13 -6.07
N LYS A 10 3.00 11.32 -7.10
CA LYS A 10 3.19 9.86 -7.02
C LYS A 10 4.67 9.60 -6.72
N SER A 11 4.98 9.16 -5.50
CA SER A 11 6.29 8.64 -5.13
C SER A 11 6.60 7.46 -6.06
N LYS A 12 7.52 7.68 -7.00
CA LYS A 12 7.98 6.64 -7.92
C LYS A 12 8.92 5.73 -7.15
N TYR A 13 8.48 4.51 -6.85
CA TYR A 13 9.35 3.46 -6.33
C TYR A 13 10.32 3.05 -7.45
N SER A 14 11.47 3.73 -7.52
CA SER A 14 12.54 3.36 -8.45
C SER A 14 13.33 2.20 -7.86
N ILE A 15 13.73 1.23 -8.69
CA ILE A 15 14.54 0.07 -8.29
C ILE A 15 15.80 0.50 -7.50
N PHE A 16 16.37 1.65 -7.85
CA PHE A 16 17.50 2.25 -7.16
C PHE A 16 17.21 2.68 -5.70
N SER A 17 16.00 3.19 -5.40
CA SER A 17 15.60 3.54 -4.03
C SER A 17 15.28 2.29 -3.20
N LEU A 18 14.73 1.24 -3.82
CA LEU A 18 14.53 -0.05 -3.14
C LEU A 18 15.87 -0.70 -2.75
N MET A 19 16.85 -0.68 -3.65
CA MET A 19 18.18 -1.25 -3.38
C MET A 19 18.94 -0.46 -2.30
N ARG A 20 18.90 0.89 -2.32
CA ARG A 20 19.46 1.69 -1.22
C ARG A 20 18.76 1.44 0.11
N ASN A 21 17.43 1.39 0.13
CA ASN A 21 16.66 1.17 1.36
C ASN A 21 16.86 -0.26 1.92
N ALA A 22 17.15 -1.24 1.06
CA ALA A 22 17.52 -2.60 1.47
C ALA A 22 18.92 -2.67 2.11
N LEU A 23 19.87 -1.85 1.65
CA LEU A 23 21.22 -1.75 2.22
C LEU A 23 21.29 -0.88 3.48
N SER A 24 20.37 0.09 3.65
CA SER A 24 20.31 1.00 4.81
C SER A 24 19.42 0.50 5.97
N TYR A 25 19.43 -0.81 6.27
CA TYR A 25 18.85 -1.33 7.53
C TYR A 25 17.38 -0.94 7.81
N HIS A 26 16.56 -0.77 6.77
CA HIS A 26 15.12 -0.47 6.87
C HIS A 26 14.73 0.91 7.44
N GLU A 27 15.65 1.87 7.60
CA GLU A 27 15.35 3.14 8.28
C GLU A 27 14.34 4.08 7.57
N ASN A 28 14.01 3.85 6.30
CA ASN A 28 13.16 4.75 5.50
C ASN A 28 11.98 4.05 4.79
N TRP A 29 11.42 2.98 5.36
CA TRP A 29 10.21 2.40 4.81
C TRP A 29 8.99 3.21 5.25
N GLU A 30 8.42 3.98 4.31
CA GLU A 30 7.08 4.54 4.51
C GLU A 30 6.07 3.40 4.73
N GLN A 31 5.09 3.62 5.61
CA GLN A 31 4.07 2.63 5.93
C GLN A 31 3.33 2.19 4.66
N GLN A 32 3.54 0.93 4.26
CA GLN A 32 2.99 0.39 3.02
C GLN A 32 1.50 0.03 3.13
N TRP A 33 0.99 -0.20 4.35
CA TRP A 33 -0.35 -0.72 4.61
C TRP A 33 -1.08 0.21 5.59
N ARG A 34 -2.33 0.57 5.27
CA ARG A 34 -3.18 1.28 6.22
C ARG A 34 -3.70 0.30 7.27
N SER A 35 -3.84 0.76 8.51
CA SER A 35 -4.44 0.01 9.62
C SER A 35 -5.76 0.65 10.08
N PRO A 36 -6.82 0.67 9.25
CA PRO A 36 -8.13 1.16 9.66
C PRO A 36 -8.84 0.13 10.55
N ASP A 37 -9.76 0.60 11.37
CA ASP A 37 -10.71 -0.29 12.05
C ASP A 37 -11.54 -1.09 11.04
N PRO A 38 -11.86 -2.36 11.33
CA PRO A 38 -12.71 -3.16 10.48
C PRO A 38 -14.09 -2.53 10.29
N LYS A 39 -14.59 -2.57 9.05
CA LYS A 39 -15.97 -2.19 8.74
C LYS A 39 -16.93 -3.23 9.31
N PRO A 40 -18.18 -2.84 9.63
CA PRO A 40 -19.19 -3.79 10.13
C PRO A 40 -19.60 -4.84 9.10
N ALA A 41 -19.39 -4.58 7.79
CA ALA A 41 -19.74 -5.49 6.73
C ALA A 41 -18.74 -5.41 5.55
N TYR A 42 -18.55 -6.55 4.90
CA TYR A 42 -17.73 -6.73 3.70
C TYR A 42 -18.45 -7.70 2.75
N ASP A 43 -18.38 -7.46 1.45
CA ASP A 43 -18.89 -8.41 0.46
C ASP A 43 -18.09 -9.72 0.45
N VAL A 44 -16.78 -9.61 0.71
CA VAL A 44 -15.84 -10.74 0.79
C VAL A 44 -14.85 -10.50 1.93
N ILE A 45 -14.64 -11.52 2.76
CA ILE A 45 -13.60 -11.55 3.80
C ILE A 45 -12.56 -12.61 3.43
N ILE A 46 -11.28 -12.21 3.40
CA ILE A 46 -10.17 -13.12 3.11
C ILE A 46 -9.46 -13.44 4.43
N VAL A 47 -9.46 -14.72 4.79
CA VAL A 47 -8.78 -15.21 6.00
C VAL A 47 -7.37 -15.68 5.63
N GLY A 48 -6.36 -14.96 6.13
CA GLY A 48 -4.95 -15.24 5.88
C GLY A 48 -4.29 -14.21 4.96
N GLY A 49 -3.36 -13.42 5.50
CA GLY A 49 -2.62 -12.35 4.80
C GLY A 49 -1.37 -12.81 4.04
N GLY A 50 -1.29 -14.08 3.65
CA GLY A 50 -0.19 -14.62 2.86
C GLY A 50 -0.29 -14.23 1.38
N GLY A 51 0.73 -14.59 0.58
CA GLY A 51 0.76 -14.26 -0.86
C GLY A 51 -0.50 -14.69 -1.63
N HIS A 52 -1.09 -15.82 -1.27
CA HIS A 52 -2.34 -16.30 -1.89
C HIS A 52 -3.53 -15.41 -1.53
N GLY A 53 -3.72 -15.07 -0.25
CA GLY A 53 -4.83 -14.21 0.17
C GLY A 53 -4.74 -12.81 -0.43
N LEU A 54 -3.53 -12.25 -0.50
CA LEU A 54 -3.30 -10.96 -1.14
C LEU A 54 -3.50 -11.00 -2.65
N ALA A 55 -3.08 -12.07 -3.32
CA ALA A 55 -3.35 -12.26 -4.74
C ALA A 55 -4.86 -12.37 -5.00
N THR A 56 -5.60 -13.11 -4.18
CA THR A 56 -7.06 -13.18 -4.27
C THR A 56 -7.69 -11.80 -4.10
N ALA A 57 -7.28 -11.03 -3.08
CA ALA A 57 -7.77 -9.67 -2.87
C ALA A 57 -7.50 -8.77 -4.10
N TYR A 58 -6.31 -8.90 -4.69
CA TYR A 58 -5.93 -8.15 -5.89
C TYR A 58 -6.81 -8.48 -7.09
N TYR A 59 -7.06 -9.76 -7.35
CA TYR A 59 -7.89 -10.18 -8.49
C TYR A 59 -9.38 -9.90 -8.29
N LEU A 60 -9.88 -9.89 -7.05
CA LEU A 60 -11.25 -9.46 -6.75
C LEU A 60 -11.44 -7.94 -6.89
N ALA A 61 -10.38 -7.16 -6.65
CA ALA A 61 -10.41 -5.70 -6.75
C ALA A 61 -10.04 -5.16 -8.15
N LYS A 62 -9.57 -6.03 -9.05
CA LYS A 62 -9.16 -5.69 -10.42
C LYS A 62 -10.36 -5.52 -11.34
#